data_AF-U9TYZ5-F1
#
_entry.id   AF-U9TYZ5-F1
#
_cell.length_a   1.000
_cell.length_b   1.000
_cell.length_c   1.000
_cell.angle_alpha   90.00
_cell.angle_beta   90.00
_cell.angle_gamma   90.00
#
_symmetry.space_group_name_H-M   'P 1'
#
loop_
_entity.id
_entity.type
_entity.pdbx_description
1 polymer ?
#
loop_
_entity_poly.entity_id
_entity_poly.type
_entity_poly.pdbx_seq_one_letter_code
_entity_poly.pdbx_strand_id
1 'polypeptide(L)'
;TIEVGNDPNVKVFRAHMVILNYRSPYLRRILSTNKKKNDGTLTSIKLPNILPETFHIILRYIYGGKISFEECDISDIIKILITANELGLQELTPFLETFLIKSRKDSIDQNFDLIYQIRII
;
A
#
# COMPACT_ATOMS: atom_id res chain seq x y z
N THR A 1 -13.31 10.13 -8.29
CA THR A 1 -12.22 9.29 -8.87
C THR A 1 -10.94 9.56 -8.13
N ILE A 2 -9.95 8.69 -8.29
CA ILE A 2 -8.61 8.86 -7.72
C ILE A 2 -7.61 8.75 -8.86
N GLU A 3 -6.88 9.82 -9.12
CA GLU A 3 -5.72 9.85 -10.01
C GLU A 3 -4.48 9.46 -9.21
N VAL A 4 -3.77 8.43 -9.67
CA VAL A 4 -2.62 7.86 -8.97
C VAL A 4 -1.43 7.81 -9.91
N GLY A 5 -0.25 8.11 -9.37
CA GLY A 5 1.00 8.17 -10.10
C GLY A 5 1.30 9.56 -10.66
N ASN A 6 2.47 9.66 -11.28
CA ASN A 6 2.98 10.85 -11.95
C ASN A 6 3.23 10.56 -13.43
N ASP A 7 3.19 11.59 -14.27
CA ASP A 7 3.43 11.49 -15.71
C ASP A 7 4.77 10.80 -16.01
N PRO A 8 4.83 9.84 -16.96
CA PRO A 8 3.75 9.39 -17.85
C PRO A 8 2.86 8.27 -17.28
N ASN A 9 3.12 7.81 -16.06
CA ASN A 9 2.50 6.63 -15.45
C ASN A 9 1.35 6.99 -14.50
N VAL A 10 0.32 7.67 -15.03
CA VAL A 10 -0.89 8.02 -14.28
C VAL A 10 -2.03 7.04 -14.61
N LYS A 11 -2.74 6.55 -13.60
CA LYS A 11 -3.99 5.80 -13.78
C LYS A 11 -5.12 6.39 -12.94
N VAL A 12 -6.34 6.24 -13.45
CA VAL A 12 -7.57 6.71 -12.78
C VAL A 12 -8.34 5.52 -12.23
N PHE A 13 -8.60 5.54 -10.93
CA PHE A 13 -9.38 4.54 -10.21
C PHE A 13 -10.76 5.09 -9.85
N ARG A 14 -11.77 4.24 -9.99
CA ARG A 14 -13.13 4.48 -9.48
C ARG A 14 -13.27 3.78 -8.14
N ALA A 15 -13.74 4.50 -7.12
CA ALA A 15 -13.90 3.98 -5.78
C ALA A 15 -15.00 4.73 -5.03
N HIS A 16 -15.60 4.06 -4.05
CA HIS A 16 -16.70 4.56 -3.24
C HIS A 16 -16.15 5.33 -2.04
N MET A 17 -16.54 6.61 -1.94
CA MET A 17 -16.12 7.52 -0.86
C MET A 17 -16.35 6.94 0.54
N VAL A 18 -17.50 6.28 0.76
CA VAL A 18 -17.87 5.70 2.05
C VAL A 18 -16.86 4.64 2.52
N ILE A 19 -16.41 3.78 1.60
CA ILE A 19 -15.45 2.70 1.91
C ILE A 19 -14.07 3.31 2.20
N LEU A 20 -13.62 4.24 1.35
CA LEU A 20 -12.33 4.93 1.53
C LEU A 20 -12.28 5.70 2.87
N ASN A 21 -13.35 6.42 3.20
CA ASN A 21 -13.48 7.17 4.45
C ASN A 21 -13.37 6.27 5.68
N TYR A 22 -13.97 5.08 5.62
CA TYR A 22 -13.97 4.14 6.72
C TYR A 22 -12.60 3.46 6.89
N ARG A 23 -11.99 3.02 5.78
CA ARG A 23 -10.78 2.19 5.80
C ARG A 23 -9.47 2.99 5.87
N SER A 24 -9.47 4.26 5.48
CA SER A 24 -8.26 5.09 5.44
C SER A 24 -8.49 6.46 6.11
N PRO A 25 -7.86 6.72 7.26
CA PRO A 25 -7.85 8.03 7.91
C PRO A 25 -7.26 9.13 7.02
N TYR A 26 -6.25 8.81 6.20
CA TYR A 26 -5.64 9.76 5.27
C TYR A 26 -6.61 10.17 4.16
N LEU A 27 -7.22 9.20 3.48
CA LEU A 27 -8.19 9.47 2.43
C LEU A 27 -9.43 10.17 2.99
N ARG A 28 -9.86 9.82 4.21
CA ARG A 28 -10.92 10.53 4.92
C ARG A 28 -10.61 12.02 5.08
N ARG A 29 -9.38 12.38 5.48
CA ARG A 29 -8.97 13.78 5.61
C ARG A 29 -9.03 14.51 4.26
N ILE A 30 -8.51 13.89 3.19
CA ILE A 30 -8.56 14.48 1.84
C ILE A 30 -10.01 14.65 1.36
N LEU A 31 -10.85 13.65 1.59
CA LEU A 31 -12.25 13.66 1.18
C LEU A 31 -13.06 14.72 1.94
N SER A 32 -12.76 14.96 3.21
CA SER A 32 -13.42 16.02 4.00
C SER A 32 -13.05 17.43 3.55
N THR A 33 -11.86 17.65 2.98
CA THR A 33 -11.42 18.96 2.47
C THR A 33 -11.79 19.16 1.00
N ASN A 34 -12.25 18.11 0.33
CA ASN A 34 -12.61 18.14 -1.08
C ASN A 34 -13.93 18.87 -1.29
N LYS A 35 -13.84 20.12 -1.76
CA LYS A 35 -15.03 20.94 -2.07
C LYS A 35 -15.68 20.44 -3.35
N LYS A 36 -17.02 20.38 -3.34
CA LYS A 36 -17.81 20.25 -4.58
C LYS A 36 -17.53 21.48 -5.45
N LYS A 37 -17.27 21.25 -6.73
CA LYS A 37 -17.23 22.33 -7.73
C LYS A 37 -18.64 22.88 -7.96
N ASN A 38 -18.70 24.04 -8.60
CA ASN A 38 -19.95 24.74 -8.91
C ASN A 38 -20.89 23.91 -9.82
N ASP A 39 -20.35 22.93 -10.54
CA ASP A 39 -21.08 21.98 -11.39
C ASP A 39 -21.62 20.74 -10.63
N GLY A 40 -21.46 20.70 -9.31
CA GLY A 40 -21.86 19.56 -8.47
C GLY A 40 -20.88 18.38 -8.47
N THR A 41 -19.81 18.44 -9.26
CA THR A 41 -18.81 17.37 -9.37
C THR A 41 -17.79 17.45 -8.23
N LEU A 42 -17.53 16.32 -7.58
CA LEU A 42 -16.44 16.19 -6.61
C LEU A 42 -15.09 16.19 -7.35
N THR A 43 -14.12 16.97 -6.85
CA THR A 43 -12.78 16.99 -7.44
C THR A 43 -12.12 15.63 -7.29
N SER A 44 -11.38 15.19 -8.31
CA SER A 44 -10.60 13.93 -8.26
C SER A 44 -9.54 14.02 -7.15
N ILE A 45 -9.37 12.95 -6.37
CA ILE A 45 -8.24 12.84 -5.42
C ILE A 45 -6.98 12.60 -6.25
N LYS A 46 -5.86 13.25 -5.90
CA LYS A 46 -4.57 13.02 -6.54
C LYS A 46 -3.58 12.39 -5.57
N LEU A 47 -2.94 11.30 -5.98
CA LEU A 47 -1.93 10.55 -5.24
C LEU A 47 -0.66 10.40 -6.11
N PRO A 48 0.11 11.48 -6.31
CA PRO A 48 1.22 11.52 -7.27
C PRO A 48 2.40 10.59 -6.90
N ASN A 49 2.62 10.38 -5.61
CA ASN A 49 3.79 9.65 -5.10
C ASN A 49 3.56 8.13 -4.97
N ILE A 50 2.37 7.66 -5.33
CA ILE A 50 2.00 6.25 -5.24
C ILE A 50 2.01 5.65 -6.64
N LEU A 51 2.65 4.49 -6.80
CA LEU A 51 2.60 3.74 -8.05
C LEU A 51 1.20 3.19 -8.31
N PRO A 52 0.65 3.31 -9.53
CA PRO A 52 -0.67 2.79 -9.85
C PRO A 52 -0.86 1.30 -9.55
N GLU A 53 0.16 0.48 -9.78
CA GLU A 53 0.16 -0.97 -9.57
C GLU A 53 0.04 -1.27 -8.07
N THR A 54 0.84 -0.60 -7.24
CA THR A 54 0.77 -0.72 -5.78
C THR A 54 -0.58 -0.24 -5.25
N PHE A 55 -1.10 0.88 -5.76
CA PHE A 55 -2.43 1.35 -5.37
C PHE A 55 -3.54 0.38 -5.76
N HIS A 56 -3.43 -0.32 -6.89
CA HIS A 56 -4.42 -1.31 -7.28
C HIS A 56 -4.51 -2.45 -6.25
N ILE A 57 -3.38 -2.94 -5.75
CA ILE A 57 -3.32 -3.96 -4.69
C ILE A 57 -3.95 -3.41 -3.40
N ILE A 58 -3.57 -2.19 -3.01
CA ILE A 58 -4.12 -1.54 -1.82
C ILE A 58 -5.62 -1.31 -1.92
N LEU A 59 -6.11 -0.92 -3.09
CA LEU A 59 -7.54 -0.72 -3.34
C LEU A 59 -8.29 -2.05 -3.20
N ARG A 60 -7.74 -3.16 -3.72
CA ARG A 60 -8.33 -4.49 -3.52
C ARG A 60 -8.37 -4.86 -2.03
N TYR A 61 -7.32 -4.57 -1.27
CA TYR A 61 -7.30 -4.76 0.19
C TYR A 61 -8.37 -3.91 0.90
N ILE A 62 -8.52 -2.63 0.52
CA ILE A 62 -9.52 -1.73 1.12
C ILE A 62 -10.94 -2.31 0.99
N TYR A 63 -11.26 -2.96 -0.13
CA TYR A 63 -12.57 -3.57 -0.35
C TYR A 63 -12.70 -4.98 0.23
N GLY A 64 -11.67 -5.81 0.06
CA GLY A 64 -11.73 -7.24 0.38
C GLY A 64 -11.21 -7.61 1.77
N GLY A 65 -10.52 -6.70 2.45
CA GLY A 65 -9.86 -6.94 3.74
C GLY A 65 -8.73 -7.97 3.70
N LYS A 66 -8.33 -8.42 2.50
CA LYS A 66 -7.30 -9.44 2.29
C LYS A 66 -6.29 -8.95 1.27
N ILE A 67 -5.04 -9.35 1.45
CA ILE A 67 -3.96 -9.14 0.50
C ILE A 67 -3.44 -10.51 0.05
N SER A 68 -3.20 -10.66 -1.26
CA SER A 68 -2.46 -11.80 -1.79
C SER A 68 -1.04 -11.34 -2.07
N PHE A 69 -0.07 -12.15 -1.66
CA PHE A 69 1.34 -11.97 -1.98
C PHE A 69 1.79 -12.89 -3.11
N GLU A 70 0.86 -13.60 -3.76
CA GLU A 70 1.16 -14.37 -4.96
C GLU A 70 1.83 -13.44 -5.98
N GLU A 71 3.00 -13.83 -6.46
CA GLU A 71 3.81 -13.08 -7.43
C GLU A 71 4.43 -11.76 -6.93
N CYS A 72 4.30 -11.39 -5.65
CA CYS A 72 5.02 -10.25 -5.07
C CYS A 72 6.42 -10.65 -4.59
N ASP A 73 7.44 -9.89 -5.00
CA ASP A 73 8.76 -9.98 -4.38
C ASP A 73 8.85 -9.12 -3.09
N ILE A 74 9.97 -9.19 -2.38
CA ILE A 74 10.19 -8.40 -1.16
C ILE A 74 10.13 -6.89 -1.44
N SER A 75 10.60 -6.45 -2.61
CA SER A 75 10.57 -5.03 -3.01
C SER A 75 9.12 -4.55 -3.14
N ASP A 76 8.25 -5.35 -3.75
CA ASP A 76 6.84 -5.04 -3.91
C ASP A 76 6.13 -4.98 -2.57
N ILE A 77 6.42 -5.92 -1.66
CA ILE A 77 5.88 -5.89 -0.29
C ILE A 77 6.31 -4.63 0.46
N ILE A 78 7.54 -4.17 0.27
CA ILE A 78 8.01 -2.90 0.84
C ILE A 78 7.26 -1.71 0.24
N LYS A 79 7.05 -1.66 -1.08
CA LYS A 79 6.26 -0.60 -1.74
C LYS A 79 4.82 -0.57 -1.22
N ILE A 80 4.21 -1.75 -1.04
CA ILE A 80 2.88 -1.91 -0.45
C ILE A 80 2.88 -1.38 0.99
N LEU A 81 3.88 -1.71 1.81
CA LEU A 81 4.00 -1.22 3.18
C LEU A 81 4.11 0.31 3.23
N ILE A 82 4.98 0.90 2.41
CA ILE A 82 5.14 2.37 2.33
C ILE A 82 3.79 3.03 1.98
N THR A 83 3.10 2.48 0.98
CA THR A 83 1.78 2.99 0.54
C THR A 83 0.72 2.80 1.62
N ALA A 84 0.70 1.66 2.30
CA ALA A 84 -0.24 1.38 3.38
C ALA A 84 -0.05 2.35 4.56
N ASN A 85 1.21 2.67 4.88
CA ASN A 85 1.56 3.65 5.89
C ASN A 85 1.13 5.07 5.48
N GLU A 86 1.42 5.49 4.25
CA GLU A 86 0.99 6.80 3.71
C GLU A 86 -0.53 6.97 3.77
N LEU A 87 -1.27 5.93 3.41
CA LEU A 87 -2.73 5.92 3.44
C LEU A 87 -3.31 5.64 4.85
N GLY A 88 -2.47 5.42 5.86
CA GLY A 88 -2.88 5.20 7.25
C GLY A 88 -3.70 3.92 7.47
N LEU A 89 -3.38 2.84 6.75
CA LEU A 89 -4.09 1.55 6.85
C LEU A 89 -3.67 0.77 8.10
N GLN A 90 -4.28 1.13 9.24
CA GLN A 90 -3.84 0.71 10.59
C GLN A 90 -3.75 -0.81 10.82
N GLU A 91 -4.54 -1.62 10.12
CA GLU A 91 -4.46 -3.10 10.21
C GLU A 91 -3.37 -3.69 9.30
N LEU A 92 -3.18 -3.10 8.11
CA LEU A 92 -2.29 -3.67 7.09
C LEU A 92 -0.83 -3.36 7.38
N THR A 93 -0.52 -2.14 7.83
CA THR A 93 0.85 -1.72 8.14
C THR A 93 1.55 -2.65 9.15
N PRO A 94 1.01 -2.89 10.36
CA PRO A 94 1.68 -3.76 11.34
C PRO A 94 1.74 -5.22 10.88
N PHE A 95 0.76 -5.67 10.09
CA PHE A 95 0.79 -7.00 9.49
C PHE A 95 1.97 -7.16 8.53
N LEU A 96 2.19 -6.19 7.64
CA LEU A 96 3.30 -6.20 6.67
C LEU A 96 4.66 -6.06 7.36
N GLU A 97 4.77 -5.21 8.38
CA GLU A 97 5.99 -5.09 9.19
C GLU A 97 6.35 -6.42 9.86
N THR A 98 5.37 -7.05 10.52
CA THR A 98 5.56 -8.36 11.16
C THR A 98 5.95 -9.43 10.15
N PHE A 99 5.30 -9.44 8.98
CA PHE A 99 5.60 -10.37 7.90
C PHE A 99 7.06 -10.24 7.42
N LEU A 100 7.54 -9.01 7.17
CA LEU A 100 8.91 -8.75 6.71
C LEU A 100 9.96 -9.12 7.77
N ILE A 101 9.70 -8.81 9.05
CA ILE A 101 10.61 -9.18 10.15
C ILE A 101 10.72 -10.70 10.27
N LYS A 102 9.58 -11.40 10.23
CA LYS A 102 9.54 -12.85 10.32
C LYS A 102 10.27 -13.49 9.13
N SER A 103 9.98 -13.03 7.91
CA SER A 103 10.63 -13.52 6.69
C SER A 103 12.16 -13.36 6.75
N ARG A 104 12.66 -12.23 7.27
CA ARG A 104 14.10 -12.02 7.49
C ARG A 104 14.68 -13.03 8.48
N LYS A 105 14.00 -13.27 9.60
CA LYS A 105 14.45 -14.22 10.61
C LYS A 105 14.53 -15.63 10.04
N ASP A 106 13.47 -16.08 9.36
CA ASP A 106 13.42 -17.39 8.73
C ASP A 106 14.55 -17.57 7.69
N SER A 107 14.86 -16.51 6.92
CA SER A 107 15.98 -16.52 5.97
C SER A 107 17.34 -16.63 6.67
N ILE A 108 17.53 -16.03 7.85
CA ILE A 108 18.78 -16.16 8.62
C ILE A 108 18.91 -17.58 9.17
N ASP A 109 17.83 -18.11 9.75
CA ASP A 109 17.80 -19.45 10.34
C ASP A 109 18.09 -20.53 9.28
N GLN A 110 17.55 -20.40 8.07
CA GLN A 110 17.81 -21.33 6.95
C GLN A 110 19.26 -21.30 6.44
N ASN A 111 19.95 -20.16 6.58
CA ASN A 111 21.32 -19.99 6.10
C ASN A 111 22.35 -20.07 7.24
N PHE A 112 21.93 -20.47 8.44
CA PHE A 112 22.77 -20.44 9.64
C PHE A 112 24.07 -21.23 9.45
N ASP A 113 24.00 -22.43 8.87
CA ASP A 113 25.17 -23.29 8.62
C ASP A 113 26.17 -22.63 7.65
N LEU A 114 25.68 -22.00 6.58
CA LEU A 114 26.52 -21.29 5.61
C LEU A 114 27.19 -20.05 6.24
N ILE A 115 26.42 -19.29 7.02
CA ILE A 115 26.94 -18.13 7.75
C ILE A 115 28.02 -18.56 8.75
N TYR A 116 27.81 -19.69 9.44
CA TYR A 116 28.76 -20.24 10.39
C TYR A 116 30.06 -20.71 9.70
N GLN A 117 29.96 -21.37 8.54
CA GLN A 117 31.12 -21.80 7.74
C GLN A 117 31.98 -20.63 7.25
N ILE A 118 31.36 -19.53 6.80
CA ILE A 118 32.09 -18.31 6.39
C ILE A 118 32.90 -17.74 7.58
N ARG A 119 32.38 -17.86 8.80
CA ARG A 119 33.00 -17.27 10.00
C ARG A 119 34.24 -18.03 10.50
N ILE A 120 34.49 -19.25 10.00
CA ILE A 120 35.62 -20.10 10.39
C ILE A 120 36.81 -19.98 9.40
N ILE A 121 36.64 -19.19 8.33
CA ILE A 121 37.70 -18.86 7.35
C ILE A 121 38.24 -17.46 7.65
#